data_AF-A0A0N7MYW0-F1
#
_entry.id   AF-A0A0N7MYW0-F1
#
_cell.length_a   1.000
_cell.length_b   1.000
_cell.length_c   1.000
_cell.angle_alpha   90.00
_cell.angle_beta   90.00
_cell.angle_gamma   90.00
#
_symmetry.space_group_name_H-M   'P 1'
#
loop_
_entity.id
_entity.type
_entity.pdbx_description
1 polymer ?
#
loop_
_entity_poly.entity_id
_entity_poly.type
_entity_poly.pdbx_seq_one_letter_code
_entity_poly.pdbx_strand_id
1 'polypeptide(L)'
;MRVQTLDENLARYFKLSKTEGVIVTDVASGSPAEKAGFKEGDVIIEVNGEPIKDDQSLIELIQIAKVGDVLNFKVIRDGKEITLKMKLEKS
;
A
#
# COMPACT_ATOMS: atom_id res chain seq x y z
N MET A 1 9.54 -1.86 -1.88
CA MET A 1 8.65 -0.80 -1.36
C MET A 1 8.81 -0.77 0.14
N ARG A 2 8.92 0.42 0.72
CA ARG A 2 8.90 0.64 2.17
C ARG A 2 7.59 1.33 2.53
N VAL A 3 7.06 0.99 3.69
CA VAL A 3 5.79 1.50 4.19
C VAL A 3 5.94 1.94 5.64
N GLN A 4 5.02 2.78 6.09
CA GLN A 4 4.89 3.18 7.48
C GLN A 4 3.40 3.21 7.86
N THR A 5 3.08 2.77 9.08
CA THR A 5 1.71 2.90 9.63
C THR A 5 1.30 4.36 9.70
N LEU A 6 0.09 4.63 9.22
CA LEU A 6 -0.48 5.98 9.26
C LEU A 6 -0.82 6.31 10.72
N ASP A 7 -0.32 7.45 11.20
CA ASP A 7 -0.75 8.03 12.46
C ASP A 7 -1.66 9.23 12.21
N GLU A 8 -2.25 9.80 13.28
CA GLU A 8 -3.13 10.95 13.13
C GLU A 8 -2.44 12.17 12.51
N ASN A 9 -1.13 12.35 12.76
CA ASN A 9 -0.38 13.49 12.26
C ASN A 9 -0.19 13.40 10.74
N LEU A 10 0.19 12.22 10.25
CA LEU A 10 0.30 11.91 8.83
C LEU A 10 -1.07 11.98 8.16
N ALA A 11 -2.12 11.40 8.75
CA ALA A 11 -3.48 11.47 8.21
C ALA A 11 -3.93 12.93 8.02
N ARG A 12 -3.69 13.80 9.01
CA ARG A 12 -3.97 15.23 8.90
C ARG A 12 -3.13 15.92 7.83
N TYR A 13 -1.84 15.61 7.75
CA TYR A 13 -0.92 16.18 6.76
C TYR A 13 -1.37 15.86 5.32
N PHE A 14 -1.76 14.60 5.08
CA PHE A 14 -2.26 14.13 3.78
C PHE A 14 -3.75 14.41 3.56
N LYS A 15 -4.42 15.12 4.50
CA LYS A 15 -5.84 15.48 4.46
C LYS A 15 -6.76 14.27 4.24
N LEU A 16 -6.40 13.15 4.86
CA LEU A 16 -7.15 11.90 4.77
C LEU A 16 -8.31 11.93 5.77
N SER A 17 -9.47 11.45 5.33
CA SER A 17 -10.65 11.27 6.19
C SER A 17 -10.53 10.06 7.12
N LYS A 18 -9.61 9.15 6.81
CA LYS A 18 -9.32 7.94 7.60
C LYS A 18 -7.92 8.05 8.20
N THR A 19 -7.79 7.60 9.44
CA THR A 19 -6.52 7.47 10.17
C THR A 19 -5.96 6.04 10.12
N GLU A 20 -6.59 5.16 9.36
CA GLU A 20 -6.21 3.76 9.20
C GLU A 20 -5.58 3.55 7.82
N GLY A 21 -4.52 2.75 7.78
CA GLY A 21 -3.78 2.43 6.56
C GLY A 21 -2.28 2.58 6.73
N VAL A 22 -1.58 2.41 5.61
CA VAL A 22 -0.13 2.51 5.57
C VAL A 22 0.32 3.37 4.41
N ILE A 23 1.21 4.32 4.69
CA ILE A 23 1.77 5.20 3.69
C ILE A 23 3.01 4.56 3.06
N VAL A 24 3.10 4.65 1.73
CA VAL A 24 4.27 4.28 0.96
C VAL A 24 5.30 5.39 1.08
N THR A 25 6.43 5.07 1.70
CA THR A 25 7.52 6.03 1.95
C THR A 25 8.64 5.95 0.95
N ASP A 26 8.77 4.81 0.25
CA ASP A 26 9.79 4.59 -0.77
C ASP A 26 9.38 3.45 -1.71
N VAL A 27 9.67 3.62 -3.00
CA VAL A 27 9.44 2.61 -4.04
C VAL A 27 10.74 2.35 -4.80
N ALA A 28 11.39 1.24 -4.47
CA ALA A 28 12.61 0.83 -5.15
C ALA A 28 12.40 0.66 -6.68
N SER A 29 13.33 1.19 -7.47
CA SER A 29 13.32 1.07 -8.93
C SER A 29 13.46 -0.38 -9.39
N GLY A 30 12.72 -0.74 -10.44
CA GLY A 30 12.61 -2.09 -10.97
C GLY A 30 11.78 -3.05 -10.11
N SER A 31 11.27 -2.61 -8.94
CA SER A 31 10.51 -3.47 -8.04
C SER A 31 9.10 -3.77 -8.57
N PRO A 32 8.45 -4.85 -8.10
CA PRO A 32 7.06 -5.13 -8.44
C PRO A 32 6.09 -3.98 -8.12
N ALA A 33 6.37 -3.22 -7.07
CA ALA A 33 5.58 -2.05 -6.69
C ALA A 33 5.71 -0.91 -7.71
N GLU A 34 6.92 -0.61 -8.19
CA GLU A 34 7.12 0.39 -9.24
C GLU A 34 6.40 -0.04 -10.54
N LYS A 35 6.56 -1.30 -10.95
CA LYS A 35 5.88 -1.86 -12.14
C LYS A 35 4.36 -1.81 -12.01
N ALA A 36 3.82 -1.96 -10.81
CA ALA A 36 2.40 -1.85 -10.51
C ALA A 36 1.90 -0.40 -10.42
N GLY A 37 2.80 0.59 -10.50
CA GLY A 37 2.46 2.01 -10.51
C GLY A 37 2.30 2.64 -9.12
N PHE A 38 2.83 2.02 -8.07
CA PHE A 38 2.91 2.64 -6.74
C PHE A 38 3.84 3.85 -6.76
N LYS A 39 3.53 4.81 -5.91
CA LYS A 39 4.30 6.04 -5.73
C LYS A 39 4.47 6.35 -4.25
N GLU A 40 5.53 7.07 -3.93
CA GLU A 40 5.68 7.70 -2.63
C GLU A 40 4.48 8.62 -2.34
N GLY A 41 3.98 8.55 -1.12
CA GLY A 41 2.78 9.26 -0.70
C GLY A 41 1.46 8.52 -0.96
N ASP A 42 1.48 7.37 -1.63
CA ASP A 42 0.29 6.51 -1.68
C ASP A 42 -0.06 6.00 -0.29
N VAL A 43 -1.35 6.04 0.06
CA VAL A 43 -1.83 5.42 1.30
C VAL A 43 -2.64 4.18 0.99
N ILE A 44 -2.11 3.01 1.32
CA ILE A 44 -2.76 1.72 1.15
C ILE A 44 -3.80 1.57 2.26
N ILE A 45 -5.04 1.33 1.88
CA ILE A 45 -6.19 1.17 2.79
C ILE A 45 -6.83 -0.22 2.71
N GLU A 46 -6.54 -0.99 1.64
CA GLU A 46 -7.14 -2.31 1.42
C GLU A 46 -6.24 -3.17 0.53
N VAL A 47 -6.20 -4.49 0.79
CA VAL A 47 -5.56 -5.49 -0.06
C VAL A 47 -6.51 -6.66 -0.27
N ASN A 48 -6.84 -7.00 -1.51
CA ASN A 48 -7.76 -8.08 -1.87
C ASN A 48 -9.14 -8.01 -1.19
N GLY A 49 -9.62 -6.81 -0.85
CA GLY A 49 -10.87 -6.63 -0.11
C GLY A 49 -10.70 -6.58 1.41
N GLU A 50 -9.51 -6.91 1.93
CA GLU A 50 -9.20 -6.86 3.36
C GLU A 50 -8.69 -5.46 3.76
N PRO A 51 -9.32 -4.79 4.74
CA PRO A 51 -8.86 -3.49 5.23
C PRO A 51 -7.46 -3.55 5.85
N ILE A 52 -6.61 -2.58 5.51
CA ILE A 52 -5.28 -2.44 6.12
C ILE A 52 -5.34 -1.37 7.20
N LYS A 53 -4.99 -1.75 8.43
CA LYS A 53 -4.95 -0.82 9.57
C LYS A 53 -3.54 -0.32 9.85
N ASP A 54 -2.56 -1.19 9.69
CA ASP A 54 -1.16 -0.97 10.01
C ASP A 54 -0.22 -1.77 9.08
N ASP A 55 1.07 -1.51 9.21
CA ASP A 55 2.15 -2.14 8.46
C ASP A 55 2.25 -3.63 8.73
N GLN A 56 1.99 -4.05 9.97
CA GLN A 56 1.94 -5.46 10.35
C GLN A 56 0.88 -6.22 9.54
N SER A 57 -0.34 -5.70 9.45
CA SER A 57 -1.44 -6.29 8.67
C SER A 57 -1.08 -6.42 7.19
N LEU A 58 -0.42 -5.40 6.62
CA LEU A 58 0.05 -5.45 5.23
C LEU A 58 1.12 -6.51 5.03
N ILE A 59 2.10 -6.59 5.94
CA ILE A 59 3.20 -7.55 5.87
C ILE A 59 2.65 -8.98 5.94
N GLU A 60 1.71 -9.25 6.85
CA GLU A 60 1.08 -10.56 6.99
C GLU A 60 0.38 -11.00 5.70
N LEU A 61 -0.41 -10.10 5.08
CA LEU A 61 -1.10 -10.39 3.82
C LEU A 61 -0.15 -10.64 2.64
N ILE A 62 1.00 -9.95 2.62
CA ILE A 62 2.03 -10.20 1.61
C ILE A 62 2.76 -11.52 1.87
N GLN A 63 2.99 -11.89 3.13
CA GLN A 63 3.66 -13.14 3.50
C GLN A 63 2.84 -14.39 3.19
N ILE A 64 1.51 -14.33 3.35
CA ILE A 64 0.63 -15.45 2.99
C ILE A 64 0.44 -15.58 1.47
N ALA A 65 0.65 -14.51 0.72
CA ALA A 65 0.55 -14.50 -0.73
C ALA A 65 1.75 -15.19 -1.36
N LYS A 66 1.51 -15.93 -2.44
CA LYS A 66 2.55 -16.71 -3.12
C LYS A 66 3.19 -15.88 -4.24
N VAL A 67 4.45 -16.19 -4.51
CA VAL A 67 5.13 -15.69 -5.71
C VAL A 67 4.31 -16.09 -6.93
N GLY A 68 3.98 -15.13 -7.78
CA GLY A 68 3.12 -15.29 -8.94
C GLY A 68 1.70 -14.76 -8.74
N ASP A 69 1.25 -14.60 -7.49
CA ASP A 69 -0.09 -14.08 -7.19
C ASP A 69 -0.21 -12.60 -7.59
N VAL A 70 -1.41 -12.21 -8.00
CA VAL A 70 -1.76 -10.81 -8.26
C VAL A 70 -2.60 -10.30 -7.11
N LEU A 71 -2.03 -9.36 -6.35
CA LEU A 71 -2.68 -8.69 -5.26
C LEU A 71 -3.31 -7.38 -5.76
N ASN A 72 -4.57 -7.14 -5.37
CA ASN A 72 -5.30 -5.91 -5.67
C ASN A 72 -5.21 -4.96 -4.47
N PHE A 73 -4.63 -3.79 -4.66
CA PHE A 73 -4.48 -2.79 -3.61
C PHE A 73 -5.43 -1.63 -3.88
N LYS A 74 -6.13 -1.18 -2.85
CA LYS A 74 -6.80 0.12 -2.88
C LYS A 74 -5.91 1.12 -2.16
N VAL A 75 -5.54 2.17 -2.88
CA VAL A 75 -4.70 3.25 -2.36
C VAL A 75 -5.42 4.59 -2.48
N ILE A 76 -5.09 5.52 -1.59
CA ILE A 76 -5.47 6.93 -1.72
C ILE A 76 -4.26 7.68 -2.25
N ARG A 77 -4.44 8.38 -3.38
CA ARG A 77 -3.44 9.26 -3.99
C ARG A 77 -4.11 10.58 -4.33
N ASP A 78 -3.55 11.70 -3.86
CA ASP A 78 -4.12 13.04 -4.05
C ASP A 78 -5.61 13.14 -3.62
N GLY A 79 -5.98 12.41 -2.56
CA GLY A 79 -7.34 12.35 -2.03
C GLY A 79 -8.32 11.50 -2.84
N LYS A 80 -7.86 10.76 -3.86
CA LYS A 80 -8.68 9.87 -4.68
C LYS A 80 -8.32 8.41 -4.43
N GLU A 81 -9.33 7.54 -4.40
CA GLU A 81 -9.12 6.10 -4.37
C GLU A 81 -8.68 5.59 -5.76
N ILE A 82 -7.59 4.84 -5.79
CA ILE A 82 -7.01 4.19 -6.96
C ILE A 82 -6.84 2.71 -6.65
N THR A 83 -7.19 1.85 -7.60
CA THR A 83 -6.90 0.42 -7.49
C THR A 83 -5.64 0.09 -8.29
N LEU A 84 -4.63 -0.46 -7.62
CA LEU A 84 -3.40 -0.95 -8.24
C LEU A 84 -3.36 -2.47 -8.18
N LYS A 85 -2.82 -3.11 -9.23
CA LYS A 85 -2.63 -4.55 -9.27
C LYS A 85 -1.14 -4.83 -9.30
N MET A 86 -0.65 -5.50 -8.28
CA MET A 86 0.75 -5.90 -8.20
C MET A 86 0.87 -7.41 -8.25
N LYS A 87 1.65 -7.87 -9.23
CA LYS A 87 2.07 -9.26 -9.27
C LYS A 87 3.26 -9.44 -8.33
N LEU A 88 3.18 -10.38 -7.40
CA LEU A 88 4.31 -10.73 -6.56
C LEU A 88 5.34 -11.50 -7.39
N GLU A 89 6.54 -10.95 -7.48
CA GLU A 89 7.71 -11.60 -8.09
C GLU A 89 8.71 -11.85 -6.97
N LYS A 90 9.53 -12.91 -7.08
CA LYS A 90 10.70 -13.02 -6.22
C LYS A 90 11.57 -11.80 -6.48
N SER A 91 11.84 -11.05 -5.41
CA SER A 91 12.83 -9.97 -5.42
C SER A 91 14.23 -10.53 -5.64
#